data_AF-A0A6J6NMT2-F1
#
_entry.id   AF-A0A6J6NMT2-F1
#
_cell.length_a   1.000
_cell.length_b   1.000
_cell.length_c   1.000
_cell.angle_alpha   90.00
_cell.angle_beta   90.00
_cell.angle_gamma   90.00
#
_symmetry.space_group_name_H-M   'P 1'
#
loop_
_entity.id
_entity.type
_entity.pdbx_description
1 polymer ?
#
loop_
_entity_poly.entity_id
_entity_poly.type
_entity_poly.pdbx_seq_one_letter_code
_entity_poly.pdbx_strand_id
1 'polypeptide(L)' 'MEYELIHKGVIRARVKTTQVAVSLETNRSRPLSDEEREFLGEYLEEAK' A
#
# COMPACT_ATOMS: atom_id res chain seq x y z
N MET A 1 3.27 -2.79 1.98
CA MET A 1 2.83 -3.45 0.73
C MET A 1 4.05 -4.05 0.06
N GLU A 2 3.98 -5.33 -0.30
CA GLU A 2 5.02 -6.04 -1.06
C GLU A 2 4.45 -6.39 -2.43
N TYR A 3 5.24 -6.16 -3.49
CA TYR A 3 4.83 -6.36 -4.87
C TYR A 3 5.85 -7.24 -5.58
N GLU A 4 5.37 -8.14 -6.43
CA GLU A 4 6.22 -8.90 -7.36
C GLU A 4 5.94 -8.48 -8.81
N LEU A 5 6.99 -8.17 -9.55
CA LEU A 5 6.90 -7.88 -10.99
C LEU A 5 7.25 -9.15 -11.75
N ILE A 6 6.27 -9.75 -12.42
CA ILE A 6 6.43 -10.97 -13.20
C ILE A 6 6.49 -10.63 -14.69
N HIS A 7 7.54 -11.10 -15.37
CA HIS A 7 7.67 -10.99 -16.82
C HIS A 7 7.97 -12.36 -17.43
N LYS A 8 7.08 -12.82 -18.32
CA LYS A 8 7.14 -14.15 -18.96
C LYS A 8 7.19 -15.29 -17.93
N GLY A 9 6.36 -15.22 -16.89
CA GLY A 9 6.28 -16.24 -15.83
C GLY A 9 7.46 -16.24 -14.85
N VAL A 10 8.40 -15.31 -14.97
CA VAL A 10 9.57 -15.19 -14.09
C VAL A 10 9.49 -13.91 -13.28
N ILE A 11 9.68 -13.98 -11.96
CA ILE A 11 9.80 -12.81 -11.09
C ILE A 11 11.07 -12.04 -11.48
N ARG A 12 10.90 -10.77 -11.86
CA ARG A 12 11.99 -9.87 -12.25
C ARG A 12 12.38 -8.92 -11.13
N ALA A 13 11.44 -8.55 -10.27
CA ALA A 13 11.69 -7.68 -9.14
C ALA A 13 10.69 -7.93 -8.01
N ARG A 14 11.14 -7.65 -6.79
CA ARG A 14 10.31 -7.55 -5.59
C ARG A 14 10.44 -6.15 -5.03
N VAL A 15 9.32 -5.52 -4.70
CA VAL A 15 9.28 -4.13 -4.26
C VAL A 15 8.51 -4.07 -2.95
N LYS A 16 9.15 -3.51 -1.92
CA LYS A 16 8.49 -3.19 -0.66
C LYS A 16 8.32 -1.69 -0.58
N THR A 17 7.10 -1.23 -0.30
CA THR A 17 6.80 0.20 -0.17
C THR A 17 6.14 0.50 1.17
N THR A 18 6.44 1.71 1.66
CA THR A 18 5.74 2.38 2.74
C THR A 18 5.06 3.61 2.16
N GLN A 19 3.78 3.77 2.43
CA GLN A 19 2.94 4.86 1.92
C GLN A 19 2.33 5.61 3.11
N VAL A 20 2.08 6.91 2.94
CA VAL A 20 1.52 7.77 4.00
C VAL A 20 0.41 8.63 3.40
N ALA A 21 -0.72 8.75 4.09
CA ALA A 21 -1.80 9.65 3.69
C ALA A 21 -1.40 11.12 3.92
N VAL A 22 -1.72 11.98 2.97
CA VAL A 22 -1.39 13.41 2.99
C VAL A 22 -2.66 14.24 2.82
N SER A 23 -2.80 15.30 3.61
CA SER A 23 -3.81 16.34 3.40
C SER A 23 -3.34 17.25 2.28
N LEU A 24 -4.11 17.38 1.21
CA LEU A 24 -3.77 18.27 0.08
C LEU A 24 -3.90 19.76 0.45
N GLU A 25 -4.71 20.09 1.45
CA GLU A 25 -4.86 21.46 1.95
C GLU A 25 -3.61 21.91 2.71
N THR A 26 -3.09 21.06 3.60
CA THR A 26 -1.96 21.42 4.47
C THR A 26 -0.61 20.92 3.95
N ASN A 27 -0.61 20.03 2.94
CA ASN A 27 0.56 19.28 2.48
C ASN A 27 1.31 18.54 3.60
N ARG A 28 0.59 18.13 4.65
CA ARG A 28 1.14 17.39 5.79
C ARG A 28 0.57 15.98 5.83
N SER A 29 1.35 15.07 6.41
CA SER A 29 0.88 13.73 6.72
C SER A 29 -0.31 13.79 7.66
N ARG A 30 -1.28 12.91 7.44
CA ARG A 30 -2.44 12.73 8.31
C ARG A 30 -2.65 11.24 8.61
N PRO A 31 -3.35 10.88 9.70
CA PRO A 31 -3.85 9.53 9.86
C PRO A 31 -4.85 9.18 8.74
N LEU A 32 -4.93 7.88 8.43
CA LEU A 32 -6.05 7.32 7.68
C LEU A 32 -7.32 7.44 8.52
N SER A 33 -8.46 7.71 7.87
CA SER A 33 -9.78 7.61 8.51
C SER A 33 -10.14 6.15 8.79
N ASP A 34 -11.17 5.93 9.63
CA ASP A 34 -11.66 4.58 9.92
C ASP A 34 -12.19 3.89 8.66
N GLU A 35 -12.93 4.61 7.83
CA GLU A 35 -13.43 4.12 6.53
C GLU A 35 -12.29 3.75 5.57
N GLU A 36 -11.25 4.60 5.45
CA GLU A 36 -10.08 4.32 4.61
C GLU A 36 -9.33 3.09 5.11
N ARG A 37 -9.22 2.94 6.44
CA ARG A 37 -8.54 1.80 7.07
C ARG A 37 -9.31 0.50 6.85
N GLU A 38 -10.63 0.53 7.01
CA GLU A 38 -11.51 -0.60 6.76
C GLU A 38 -11.39 -1.06 5.31
N PHE A 39 -11.56 -0.13 4.37
CA PHE A 39 -11.45 -0.41 2.93
C PHE A 39 -10.06 -0.96 2.55
N LEU A 40 -8.97 -0.31 2.98
CA LEU A 40 -7.61 -0.78 2.67
C LEU A 40 -7.28 -2.11 3.35
N GLY A 41 -7.90 -2.39 4.50
CA GLY A 41 -7.76 -3.64 5.23
C GLY A 41 -8.21 -4.86 4.41
N GLU A 42 -9.24 -4.71 3.56
CA GLU A 42 -9.73 -5.79 2.69
C GLU A 42 -8.68 -6.30 1.69
N TYR A 43 -7.70 -5.46 1.36
CA TYR A 43 -6.66 -5.76 0.36
C TYR A 43 -5.28 -5.98 1.00
N LEU A 44 -5.18 -5.93 2.32
CA LEU A 44 -3.97 -6.33 3.01
C LEU A 44 -3.90 -7.86 2.96
N GLU A 45 -3.11 -8.41 2.05
CA GLU A 45 -2.81 -9.85 2.08
C GLU A 45 -2.21 -10.18 3.47
N GLU A 46 -2.82 -11.11 4.18
CA GLU A 46 -2.27 -11.62 5.44
C GLU A 46 -0.85 -12.12 5.17
N ALA A 47 0.12 -11.56 5.91
CA ALA A 47 1.48 -12.08 5.89
C ALA A 47 1.43 -13.53 6.40
N LYS A 48 1.47 -14.49 5.47
CA LYS A 48 1.66 -15.90 5.79
C LYS A 48 3.03 -16.16 6.40
#